data_AF-V7DFL6-F1
#
_entry.id   AF-V7DFL6-F1
#
_cell.length_a   1.000
_cell.length_b   1.000
_cell.length_c   1.000
_cell.angle_alpha   90.00
_cell.angle_beta   90.00
_cell.angle_gamma   90.00
#
_symmetry.space_group_name_H-M   'P 1'
#
loop_
_entity.id
_entity.type
_entity.pdbx_description
1 polymer ?
#
loop_
_entity_poly.entity_id
_entity_poly.type
_entity_poly.pdbx_seq_one_letter_code
_entity_poly.pdbx_strand_id
1 'polypeptide(L)'
;MEGQGREKLGELFAEALQHKGDATQAALDKARAMPLRAPLLIVVIAKLQDHFKVPKSEQRLAAGCAAHGILIAAHAQGIGAVWRTGDMAFDAHVHKGLGLAANEELIGYLYVGTPLTEPRTAPILETADFVSAWGE
;
A
#
# COMPACT_ATOMS: atom_id res chain seq x y z
N MET A 1 -0.52 -10.63 -5.47
CA MET A 1 0.42 -11.63 -4.94
C MET A 1 -0.34 -12.57 -4.02
N GLU A 2 -0.24 -13.86 -4.30
CA GLU A 2 -0.89 -14.94 -3.55
C GLU A 2 0.13 -16.07 -3.32
N GLY A 3 -0.18 -16.99 -2.40
CA GLY A 3 0.69 -18.15 -2.11
C GLY A 3 2.13 -17.75 -1.83
N GLN A 4 3.08 -18.45 -2.46
CA GLN A 4 4.53 -18.23 -2.35
C GLN A 4 4.97 -16.81 -2.74
N GLY A 5 4.18 -16.07 -3.52
CA GLY A 5 4.52 -14.68 -3.87
C GLY A 5 4.58 -13.77 -2.64
N ARG A 6 3.74 -14.03 -1.63
CA ARG A 6 3.76 -13.27 -0.37
C ARG A 6 4.98 -13.61 0.49
N GLU A 7 5.42 -14.87 0.48
CA GLU A 7 6.63 -15.31 1.19
C GLU A 7 7.87 -14.65 0.59
N LYS A 8 7.99 -14.63 -0.74
CA LYS A 8 9.08 -13.93 -1.45
C LYS A 8 9.11 -12.43 -1.14
N LEU A 9 7.94 -11.79 -1.08
CA LEU A 9 7.86 -10.38 -0.66
C LEU A 9 8.29 -10.18 0.80
N GLY A 10 8.01 -11.16 1.67
CA GLY A 10 8.44 -11.15 3.06
C GLY A 10 9.96 -11.21 3.20
N GLU A 11 10.61 -12.10 2.45
CA GLU A 11 12.08 -12.14 2.40
C GLU A 11 12.65 -10.82 1.86
N LEU A 12 12.07 -10.26 0.80
CA LEU A 12 12.50 -8.97 0.26
C LEU A 12 12.41 -7.83 1.30
N PHE A 13 11.38 -7.82 2.15
CA PHE A 13 11.28 -6.86 3.25
C PHE A 13 12.34 -7.08 4.34
N ALA A 14 12.70 -8.34 4.63
CA ALA A 14 13.75 -8.67 5.57
C ALA A 14 15.13 -8.23 5.04
N GLU A 15 15.43 -8.51 3.77
CA GLU A 15 16.65 -8.05 3.10
C GLU A 15 16.78 -6.53 3.12
N ALA A 16 15.69 -5.81 2.78
CA ALA A 16 15.66 -4.35 2.83
C ALA A 16 15.98 -3.80 4.24
N LEU A 17 15.50 -4.48 5.29
CA LEU A 17 15.80 -4.11 6.66
C LEU A 17 17.26 -4.39 7.04
N GLN A 18 17.83 -5.51 6.60
CA GLN A 18 19.25 -5.84 6.82
C GLN A 18 20.18 -4.82 6.14
N HIS A 19 19.81 -4.33 4.96
CA HIS A 19 20.60 -3.33 4.24
C HIS A 19 20.68 -1.98 4.97
N LYS A 20 19.76 -1.71 5.90
CA LYS A 20 19.74 -0.48 6.70
C LYS A 20 20.59 -0.57 7.98
N GLY A 21 21.13 -1.73 8.32
CA GLY A 21 22.01 -1.94 9.49
C GLY A 21 21.66 -3.18 10.31
N ASP A 22 22.13 -3.22 11.57
CA ASP A 22 21.94 -4.36 12.48
C ASP A 22 20.47 -4.52 12.92
N ALA A 23 19.69 -5.16 12.04
CA ALA A 23 18.33 -5.58 12.31
C ALA A 23 18.34 -6.80 13.25
N THR A 24 17.64 -6.69 14.37
CA THR A 24 17.43 -7.85 15.26
C THR A 24 16.65 -8.94 14.54
N GLN A 25 16.87 -10.21 14.94
CA GLN A 25 16.12 -11.34 14.38
C GLN A 25 14.59 -11.13 14.47
N ALA A 26 14.11 -10.60 15.60
CA ALA A 26 12.69 -10.30 15.78
C ALA A 26 12.15 -9.26 14.77
N ALA A 27 12.98 -8.28 14.39
CA ALA A 27 12.60 -7.29 13.38
C ALA A 27 12.55 -7.90 11.96
N LEU A 28 13.49 -8.81 11.66
CA LEU A 28 13.49 -9.58 10.40
C LEU A 28 12.28 -10.50 10.30
N ASP A 29 11.96 -11.24 11.36
CA ASP A 29 10.80 -12.13 11.39
C ASP A 29 9.49 -11.33 11.24
N LYS A 30 9.41 -10.15 11.86
CA LYS A 30 8.29 -9.23 11.68
C LYS A 30 8.18 -8.76 10.22
N ALA A 31 9.30 -8.44 9.56
CA ALA A 31 9.32 -8.03 8.16
C ALA A 31 8.82 -9.17 7.25
N ARG A 32 9.29 -10.40 7.45
CA ARG A 32 8.81 -11.59 6.73
C ARG A 32 7.32 -11.83 6.90
N ALA A 33 6.81 -11.63 8.11
CA ALA A 33 5.41 -11.84 8.44
C ALA A 33 4.48 -10.74 7.89
N MET A 34 5.00 -9.57 7.50
CA MET A 34 4.16 -8.43 7.08
C MET A 34 3.26 -8.79 5.88
N PRO A 35 3.77 -9.32 4.75
CA PRO A 35 2.94 -9.70 3.59
C PRO A 35 1.97 -10.85 3.85
N LEU A 36 2.22 -11.66 4.90
CA LEU A 36 1.45 -12.86 5.20
C LEU A 36 0.14 -12.58 5.95
N ARG A 37 -0.10 -11.32 6.35
CA ARG A 37 -1.29 -10.89 7.12
C ARG A 37 -2.62 -11.05 6.40
N ALA A 38 -2.59 -11.21 5.08
CA ALA A 38 -3.78 -11.45 4.27
C ALA A 38 -3.49 -12.51 3.20
N PRO A 39 -4.51 -13.28 2.76
CA PRO A 39 -4.33 -14.32 1.74
C PRO A 39 -3.94 -13.74 0.37
N LEU A 40 -4.40 -12.52 0.05
CA LEU A 40 -4.04 -11.78 -1.15
C LEU A 40 -3.41 -10.43 -0.76
N LEU A 41 -2.32 -10.09 -1.45
CA LEU A 41 -1.68 -8.78 -1.36
C LEU A 41 -1.55 -8.16 -2.76
N ILE A 42 -2.13 -6.99 -2.98
CA ILE A 42 -2.02 -6.24 -4.23
C ILE A 42 -1.01 -5.11 -4.03
N VAL A 43 0.04 -5.07 -4.84
CA VAL A 43 0.99 -3.96 -4.86
C VAL A 43 0.49 -2.95 -5.89
N VAL A 44 0.22 -1.72 -5.44
CA VAL A 44 -0.26 -0.64 -6.29
C VAL A 44 0.94 0.20 -6.74
N ILE A 45 1.18 0.24 -8.04
CA ILE A 45 2.29 0.98 -8.64
C ILE A 45 1.71 2.00 -9.63
N ALA A 46 2.05 3.27 -9.45
CA ALA A 46 1.74 4.32 -10.39
C ALA A 46 2.86 4.42 -11.43
N LYS A 47 2.53 4.20 -12.70
CA LYS A 47 3.46 4.46 -13.81
C LYS A 47 3.31 5.91 -14.26
N LEU A 48 4.27 6.73 -13.89
CA LEU A 48 4.27 8.16 -14.17
C LEU A 48 4.92 8.43 -15.52
N GLN A 49 4.25 9.18 -16.37
CA GLN A 49 4.72 9.55 -17.70
C GLN A 49 4.84 11.06 -17.79
N ASP A 50 5.85 11.53 -18.53
CA ASP A 50 5.91 12.94 -18.88
C ASP A 50 4.80 13.24 -19.89
N HIS A 51 3.89 14.14 -19.52
CA HIS A 51 2.74 14.49 -20.35
C HIS A 51 2.49 15.99 -20.30
N PHE A 52 2.37 16.61 -21.47
CA PHE A 52 2.28 18.06 -21.65
C PHE A 52 1.05 18.71 -21.00
N LYS A 53 0.00 17.93 -20.71
CA LYS A 53 -1.25 18.39 -20.09
C LYS A 53 -1.59 17.76 -18.75
N VAL A 54 -0.92 16.66 -18.39
CA VAL A 54 -1.32 15.84 -17.23
C VAL A 54 -0.11 15.70 -16.32
N PRO A 55 0.02 16.54 -15.28
CA PRO A 55 1.16 16.48 -14.38
C PRO A 55 1.22 15.15 -13.64
N LYS A 56 2.42 14.78 -13.19
CA LYS A 56 2.66 13.54 -12.43
C LYS A 56 1.81 13.46 -11.15
N SER A 57 1.47 14.60 -10.54
CA SER A 57 0.57 14.66 -9.38
C SER A 57 -0.81 14.07 -9.68
N GLU A 58 -1.41 14.41 -10.81
CA GLU A 58 -2.73 13.89 -11.22
C GLU A 58 -2.66 12.39 -11.53
N GLN A 59 -1.57 11.93 -12.14
CA GLN A 59 -1.36 10.50 -12.43
C GLN A 59 -1.22 9.68 -11.14
N ARG A 60 -0.51 10.20 -10.13
CA ARG A 60 -0.45 9.59 -8.80
C ARG A 60 -1.82 9.52 -8.14
N LEU A 61 -2.58 10.61 -8.19
CA LEU A 61 -3.95 10.65 -7.66
C LEU A 61 -4.84 9.63 -8.35
N ALA A 62 -4.74 9.47 -9.67
CA ALA A 62 -5.49 8.45 -10.41
C ALA A 62 -5.17 7.03 -9.92
N ALA A 63 -3.90 6.69 -9.72
CA ALA A 63 -3.51 5.41 -9.14
C ALA A 63 -4.04 5.23 -7.70
N GLY A 64 -4.04 6.31 -6.91
CA GLY A 64 -4.63 6.29 -5.57
C GLY A 64 -6.14 6.09 -5.58
N CYS A 65 -6.86 6.74 -6.49
CA CYS A 65 -8.30 6.54 -6.70
C CYS A 65 -8.61 5.10 -7.14
N ALA A 66 -7.78 4.51 -8.02
CA ALA A 66 -7.93 3.11 -8.41
C ALA A 66 -7.77 2.16 -7.20
N ALA A 67 -6.75 2.37 -6.38
CA ALA A 67 -6.54 1.61 -5.15
C ALA A 67 -7.71 1.78 -4.15
N HIS A 68 -8.22 3.00 -3.98
CA HIS A 68 -9.39 3.25 -3.15
C HIS A 68 -10.66 2.58 -3.70
N GLY A 69 -10.86 2.61 -5.02
CA GLY A 69 -11.96 1.91 -5.69
C GLY A 69 -11.93 0.40 -5.44
N ILE A 70 -10.74 -0.22 -5.42
CA ILE A 70 -10.58 -1.64 -5.06
C ILE A 70 -11.05 -1.89 -3.61
N LEU A 71 -10.72 -1.01 -2.66
CA LEU A 71 -11.17 -1.14 -1.27
C LEU A 71 -12.70 -1.09 -1.17
N ILE A 72 -13.33 -0.12 -1.84
CA ILE A 72 -14.80 0.01 -1.86
C ILE A 72 -15.44 -1.23 -2.50
N ALA A 73 -14.91 -1.69 -3.63
CA ALA A 73 -15.42 -2.86 -4.34
C ALA A 73 -15.28 -4.14 -3.51
N ALA A 74 -14.18 -4.30 -2.77
CA ALA A 74 -14.00 -5.42 -1.84
C ALA A 74 -15.06 -5.36 -0.72
N HIS A 75 -15.24 -4.21 -0.09
CA HIS A 75 -16.23 -4.03 0.98
C HIS A 75 -17.65 -4.33 0.51
N ALA A 76 -18.04 -3.84 -0.67
CA ALA A 76 -19.36 -4.09 -1.26
C ALA A 76 -19.63 -5.59 -1.52
N GLN A 77 -18.58 -6.40 -1.66
CA GLN A 77 -18.66 -7.86 -1.83
C GLN A 77 -18.50 -8.63 -0.52
N GLY A 78 -18.46 -7.96 0.64
CA GLY A 78 -18.21 -8.59 1.94
C GLY A 78 -16.76 -9.03 2.15
N ILE A 79 -15.83 -8.57 1.31
CA ILE A 79 -14.39 -8.86 1.41
C ILE A 79 -13.72 -7.75 2.23
N GLY A 80 -12.87 -8.13 3.17
CA GLY A 80 -12.04 -7.20 3.92
C GLY A 80 -10.85 -6.75 3.11
N ALA A 81 -10.57 -5.45 3.13
CA ALA A 81 -9.36 -4.90 2.54
C ALA A 81 -8.77 -3.78 3.41
N VAL A 82 -7.43 -3.68 3.46
CA VAL A 82 -6.75 -2.56 4.10
C VAL A 82 -5.58 -2.06 3.25
N TRP A 83 -5.47 -0.75 3.09
CA TRP A 83 -4.33 -0.09 2.47
C TRP A 83 -3.24 0.17 3.50
N ARG A 84 -2.00 -0.22 3.20
CA ARG A 84 -0.80 0.19 3.94
C ARG A 84 0.34 0.56 3.02
N THR A 85 1.12 1.59 3.37
CA THR A 85 2.41 1.87 2.74
C THR A 85 3.54 1.37 3.64
N GLY A 86 3.76 2.05 4.77
CA GLY A 86 4.89 1.80 5.67
C GLY A 86 6.25 2.02 4.99
N ASP A 87 7.33 1.88 5.74
CA ASP A 87 8.70 2.19 5.24
C ASP A 87 9.08 1.36 4.01
N MET A 88 8.57 0.11 3.91
CA MET A 88 8.83 -0.78 2.78
C MET A 88 8.20 -0.30 1.47
N ALA A 89 7.24 0.62 1.50
CA ALA A 89 6.71 1.23 0.28
C ALA A 89 7.67 2.24 -0.35
N PHE A 90 8.62 2.77 0.42
CA PHE A 90 9.56 3.81 -0.01
C PHE A 90 11.00 3.30 -0.10
N ASP A 91 11.22 2.02 0.15
CA ASP A 91 12.55 1.43 0.20
C ASP A 91 13.07 1.06 -1.20
N ALA A 92 14.26 1.57 -1.54
CA ALA A 92 14.85 1.36 -2.86
C ALA A 92 15.22 -0.10 -3.15
N HIS A 93 15.57 -0.90 -2.14
CA HIS A 93 15.82 -2.34 -2.31
C HIS A 93 14.51 -3.07 -2.63
N VAL A 94 13.43 -2.71 -1.94
CA VAL A 94 12.09 -3.25 -2.25
C VAL A 94 11.65 -2.87 -3.66
N HIS A 95 11.82 -1.61 -4.07
CA HIS A 95 11.49 -1.17 -5.44
C HIS A 95 12.25 -1.97 -6.49
N LYS A 96 13.56 -2.18 -6.27
CA LYS A 96 14.40 -2.99 -7.16
C LYS A 96 13.95 -4.45 -7.19
N GLY A 97 13.65 -5.05 -6.04
CA GLY A 97 13.20 -6.45 -5.96
C GLY A 97 11.82 -6.68 -6.60
N LEU A 98 10.96 -5.66 -6.60
CA LEU A 98 9.68 -5.66 -7.31
C LEU A 98 9.81 -5.31 -8.80
N GLY A 99 11.00 -4.89 -9.26
CA GLY A 99 11.27 -4.56 -10.65
C GLY A 99 10.70 -3.21 -11.11
N LEU A 100 10.52 -2.25 -10.20
CA LEU A 100 10.01 -0.92 -10.56
C LEU A 100 10.98 -0.21 -11.51
N ALA A 101 10.42 0.38 -12.56
CA ALA A 101 11.14 1.31 -13.43
C ALA A 101 11.37 2.66 -12.74
N ALA A 102 12.30 3.47 -13.27
CA ALA A 102 12.62 4.80 -12.74
C ALA A 102 11.44 5.79 -12.75
N ASN A 103 10.43 5.51 -13.57
CA ASN A 103 9.22 6.33 -13.71
C ASN A 103 8.01 5.70 -12.99
N GLU A 104 8.23 4.71 -12.12
CA GLU A 104 7.20 4.02 -11.36
C GLU A 104 7.32 4.33 -9.87
N GLU A 105 6.18 4.52 -9.21
CA GLU A 105 6.10 4.79 -7.78
C GLU A 105 5.18 3.78 -7.10
N LEU A 106 5.65 3.14 -6.03
CA LEU A 106 4.81 2.26 -5.21
C LEU A 106 3.89 3.11 -4.33
N ILE A 107 2.58 3.05 -4.59
CA ILE A 107 1.55 3.87 -3.93
C ILE A 107 1.02 3.20 -2.66
N GLY A 108 0.99 1.86 -2.64
CA GLY A 108 0.66 1.11 -1.43
C GLY A 108 0.48 -0.38 -1.65
N TYR A 109 0.24 -1.07 -0.54
CA TYR A 109 -0.09 -2.49 -0.45
C TYR A 109 -1.53 -2.62 0.01
N LEU A 110 -2.37 -3.29 -0.78
CA LEU A 110 -3.72 -3.65 -0.38
C LEU A 110 -3.71 -5.09 0.11
N TYR A 111 -3.97 -5.27 1.40
CA TYR A 111 -4.14 -6.57 2.03
C TYR A 111 -5.61 -6.96 1.91
N VAL A 112 -5.93 -8.06 1.24
CA VAL A 112 -7.30 -8.46 0.89
C VAL A 112 -7.59 -9.87 1.38
N GLY A 113 -8.75 -10.07 2.02
CA GLY A 113 -9.17 -11.38 2.52
C GLY A 113 -10.47 -11.33 3.32
N THR A 114 -10.84 -12.44 3.95
CA THR A 114 -12.02 -12.51 4.81
C THR A 114 -11.74 -11.83 6.16
N PRO A 115 -12.55 -10.85 6.59
CA PRO A 115 -12.45 -10.28 7.93
C PRO A 115 -12.67 -11.37 9.00
N LEU A 116 -11.77 -11.46 9.98
CA LEU A 116 -11.93 -12.37 11.13
C LEU A 116 -12.66 -11.71 12.31
N THR A 117 -12.73 -10.39 12.31
CA THR A 117 -13.36 -9.57 13.35
C THR A 117 -14.20 -8.50 12.68
N GLU A 118 -15.16 -7.96 13.42
CA GLU A 118 -15.92 -6.81 12.94
C GLU A 118 -15.00 -5.64 12.58
N PRO A 119 -15.28 -4.93 11.47
CA PRO A 119 -14.57 -3.71 11.12
C PRO A 119 -14.70 -2.67 12.24
N ARG A 120 -13.62 -1.96 12.52
CA ARG A 120 -13.66 -0.85 13.47
C ARG A 120 -14.57 0.25 12.92
N THR A 121 -15.40 0.81 13.79
CA THR A 121 -16.13 2.04 13.49
C THR A 121 -15.15 3.19 13.41
N ALA A 122 -15.18 3.93 12.30
CA ALA A 122 -14.38 5.14 12.15
C ALA A 122 -14.92 6.23 13.11
N PRO A 123 -14.06 7.09 13.67
CA PRO A 123 -14.52 8.23 14.44
C PRO A 123 -15.37 9.14 13.55
N ILE A 124 -16.45 9.68 14.12
CA ILE A 124 -17.24 10.73 13.49
C ILE A 124 -16.42 12.02 13.61
N LEU A 125 -16.22 12.72 12.50
CA LEU A 125 -15.47 13.98 12.43
C LEU A 125 -16.43 15.11 12.05
N GLU A 126 -16.23 16.29 12.63
CA GLU A 126 -17.00 17.49 12.28
C GLU A 126 -16.53 18.03 10.92
N THR A 127 -17.45 18.11 9.96
CA THR A 127 -17.11 18.54 8.59
C THR A 127 -16.60 19.97 8.52
N ALA A 128 -17.06 20.82 9.44
CA ALA A 128 -16.66 22.22 9.54
C ALA A 128 -15.15 22.40 9.82
N ASP A 129 -14.47 21.40 10.38
CA ASP A 129 -13.03 21.45 10.63
C ASP A 129 -12.20 21.33 9.35
N PHE A 130 -12.79 20.83 8.25
CA PHE A 130 -12.08 20.49 7.01
C PHE A 130 -12.67 21.14 5.75
N VAL A 131 -13.83 21.78 5.85
CA VAL A 131 -14.54 22.38 4.72
C VAL A 131 -14.86 23.82 5.03
N SER A 132 -14.45 24.72 4.13
CA SER A 132 -14.80 26.14 4.18
C SER A 132 -15.67 26.53 2.98
N ALA A 133 -16.66 27.39 3.23
CA ALA A 133 -17.37 28.08 2.17
C ALA A 133 -16.49 29.23 1.66
N TRP A 134 -16.37 29.35 0.34
CA TRP A 134 -15.59 30.44 -0.23
C TRP A 134 -16.37 31.76 -0.15
N GLY A 135 -15.78 32.76 0.51
CA GLY A 135 -16.35 34.11 0.61
C GLY A 135 -17.22 34.37 1.84
N GLU A 136 -17.25 33.44 2.80
CA GLU A 136 -17.71 33.67 4.18
C GLU A 136 -16.53 33.92 5.12
#